data_AF-A0A7W0H649-F1
#
_entry.id   AF-A0A7W0H649-F1
#
_cell.length_a   1.000
_cell.length_b   1.000
_cell.length_c   1.000
_cell.angle_alpha   90.00
_cell.angle_beta   90.00
_cell.angle_gamma   90.00
#
_symmetry.space_group_name_H-M   'P 1'
#
loop_
_entity.id
_entity.type
_entity.pdbx_description
1 polymer ?
#
loop_
_entity_poly.entity_id
_entity_poly.type
_entity_poly.pdbx_seq_one_letter_code
_entity_poly.pdbx_strand_id
1 'polypeptide(L)'
;MATTNAPRRREAPPRRGGGSDLGARVLVALIAAPVAIVMVWKGGELFTLGLAVLGVIALGELYGLMERVRPPALAGFLTLIALLTAAFYGEPRHVVMVLVAAFPVTFLLALARPRRANVSWAIAATMFGVLWIGLPMVHAIWLRDLAIEQDGDAITTGMGLVFDVLIATFIGDTFAYFVGRGYGRSPFAPLISPNKTLEGLVGGVVGGTLAFWCAGLYQDWLTGWDALLIGFLVAITAPLGDLFESLIKRDLQVKDTGRLFGAHGGVLDRLDAVLFTIVVGYYAAVGLGYG
;
A
#
# COMPACT_ATOMS: atom_id res chain seq x y z
N MET A 1 -2.17 51.20 43.60
CA MET A 1 -3.09 50.08 43.29
C MET A 1 -2.53 49.32 42.11
N ALA A 2 -1.83 48.21 42.36
CA ALA A 2 -1.27 47.34 41.34
C ALA A 2 -2.12 46.05 41.29
N THR A 3 -2.79 45.79 40.17
CA THR A 3 -3.55 44.56 39.94
C THR A 3 -2.66 43.54 39.23
N THR A 4 -2.22 42.53 39.98
CA THR A 4 -1.52 41.35 39.49
C THR A 4 -2.50 40.42 38.76
N ASN A 5 -2.36 40.28 37.45
CA ASN A 5 -3.06 39.26 36.65
C ASN A 5 -2.32 37.92 36.78
N ALA A 6 -2.92 36.95 37.46
CA ALA A 6 -2.43 35.58 37.51
C ALA A 6 -2.70 34.85 36.17
N PRO A 7 -1.78 34.03 35.65
CA PRO A 7 -1.99 33.30 34.41
C PRO A 7 -2.97 32.13 34.60
N ARG A 8 -4.00 32.05 33.74
CA ARG A 8 -4.96 30.93 33.68
C ARG A 8 -4.20 29.63 33.34
N ARG A 9 -4.25 28.65 34.25
CA ARG A 9 -3.79 27.28 33.97
C ARG A 9 -4.61 26.70 32.82
N ARG A 10 -3.94 26.30 31.73
CA ARG A 10 -4.55 25.49 30.66
C ARG A 10 -4.74 24.09 31.21
N GLU A 11 -5.99 23.66 31.37
CA GLU A 11 -6.32 22.26 31.66
C GLU A 11 -5.87 21.39 30.49
N ALA A 12 -5.08 20.36 30.79
CA ALA A 12 -4.67 19.38 29.80
C ALA A 12 -5.90 18.56 29.34
N PRO A 13 -6.04 18.24 28.04
CA PRO A 13 -7.17 17.48 27.55
C PRO A 13 -7.17 16.07 28.18
N PRO A 14 -8.36 15.49 28.44
CA PRO A 14 -8.47 14.17 29.05
C PRO A 14 -7.85 13.11 28.13
N ARG A 15 -6.95 12.30 28.69
CA ARG A 15 -6.38 11.12 28.03
C ARG A 15 -7.51 10.12 27.79
N ARG A 16 -7.97 9.98 26.54
CA ARG A 16 -8.91 8.91 26.15
C ARG A 16 -8.23 7.55 26.36
N GLY A 17 -8.87 6.68 27.15
CA GLY A 17 -8.35 5.37 27.56
C GLY A 17 -8.22 4.39 26.39
N GLY A 18 -7.07 3.72 26.30
CA GLY A 18 -6.67 2.82 25.21
C GLY A 18 -7.22 1.39 25.29
N GLY A 19 -8.36 1.16 25.96
CA GLY A 19 -8.93 -0.18 26.15
C GLY A 19 -9.89 -0.63 25.04
N SER A 20 -10.65 0.28 24.43
CA SER A 20 -11.67 -0.04 23.43
C SER A 20 -11.12 -0.23 22.01
N ASP A 21 -9.84 0.06 21.81
CA ASP A 21 -9.22 0.14 20.49
C ASP A 21 -8.66 -1.22 20.04
N LEU A 22 -8.18 -2.07 20.95
CA LEU A 22 -7.61 -3.39 20.59
C LEU A 22 -8.67 -4.36 20.03
N GLY A 23 -9.87 -4.40 20.64
CA GLY A 23 -10.94 -5.30 20.20
C GLY A 23 -11.49 -4.93 18.81
N ALA A 24 -11.64 -3.63 18.53
CA ALA A 24 -12.02 -3.16 17.19
C ALA A 24 -10.98 -3.54 16.12
N ARG A 25 -9.68 -3.51 16.48
CA ARG A 25 -8.57 -3.87 15.57
C ARG A 25 -8.61 -5.33 15.18
N VAL A 26 -8.78 -6.19 16.17
CA VAL A 26 -8.88 -7.63 15.94
C VAL A 26 -10.11 -7.96 15.10
N LEU A 27 -11.25 -7.31 15.34
CA LEU A 27 -12.46 -7.54 14.56
C LEU A 27 -12.30 -7.15 13.09
N VAL A 28 -11.73 -5.97 12.80
CA VAL A 28 -11.49 -5.52 11.42
C VAL A 28 -10.53 -6.47 10.71
N ALA A 29 -9.42 -6.86 11.35
CA ALA A 29 -8.46 -7.80 10.77
C ALA A 29 -9.10 -9.18 10.51
N LEU A 30 -9.94 -9.64 11.44
CA LEU A 30 -10.65 -10.91 11.35
C LEU A 30 -11.69 -10.95 10.23
N ILE A 31 -12.20 -9.79 9.78
CA ILE A 31 -13.09 -9.69 8.61
C ILE A 31 -12.29 -9.46 7.33
N ALA A 32 -11.30 -8.55 7.36
CA ALA A 32 -10.54 -8.17 6.18
C ALA A 32 -9.65 -9.31 5.67
N ALA A 33 -9.04 -10.11 6.55
CA ALA A 33 -8.17 -11.21 6.14
C ALA A 33 -8.93 -12.32 5.38
N PRO A 34 -10.07 -12.85 5.87
CA PRO A 34 -10.86 -13.80 5.07
C PRO A 34 -11.33 -13.22 3.74
N VAL A 35 -11.74 -11.95 3.69
CA VAL A 35 -12.15 -11.30 2.45
C VAL A 35 -10.98 -11.24 1.46
N ALA A 36 -9.81 -10.81 1.90
CA ALA A 36 -8.60 -10.79 1.08
C ALA A 36 -8.22 -12.20 0.60
N ILE A 37 -8.27 -13.21 1.49
CA ILE A 37 -8.01 -14.61 1.12
C ILE A 37 -9.00 -15.09 0.07
N VAL A 38 -10.30 -14.82 0.21
CA VAL A 38 -11.31 -15.25 -0.78
C VAL A 38 -11.11 -14.54 -2.12
N MET A 39 -10.77 -13.25 -2.10
CA MET A 39 -10.47 -12.49 -3.31
C MET A 39 -9.26 -13.07 -4.05
N VAL A 40 -8.15 -13.32 -3.33
CA VAL A 40 -6.94 -13.95 -3.88
C VAL A 40 -7.19 -15.44 -4.20
N TRP A 41 -8.13 -16.12 -3.57
CA TRP A 41 -8.38 -17.52 -3.93
C TRP A 41 -9.19 -17.62 -5.23
N LYS A 42 -10.24 -16.81 -5.36
CA LYS A 42 -11.13 -16.82 -6.54
C LYS A 42 -10.50 -16.17 -7.77
N GLY A 43 -9.78 -15.07 -7.59
CA GLY A 43 -9.17 -14.37 -8.71
C GLY A 43 -10.13 -13.77 -9.71
N GLY A 44 -9.62 -13.57 -10.93
CA GLY A 44 -10.40 -13.08 -12.05
C GLY A 44 -11.06 -11.74 -11.75
N GLU A 45 -12.30 -11.60 -12.19
CA GLU A 45 -13.11 -10.40 -11.99
C GLU A 45 -13.32 -10.06 -10.51
N LEU A 46 -13.42 -11.04 -9.61
CA LEU A 46 -13.67 -10.78 -8.18
C LEU A 46 -12.47 -10.10 -7.53
N PHE A 47 -11.26 -10.57 -7.84
CA PHE A 47 -10.03 -9.95 -7.36
C PHE A 47 -9.88 -8.54 -7.92
N THR A 48 -10.05 -8.37 -9.24
CA THR A 48 -9.97 -7.08 -9.93
C THR A 48 -10.99 -6.08 -9.41
N LEU A 49 -12.24 -6.50 -9.16
CA LEU A 49 -13.29 -5.66 -8.59
C LEU A 49 -12.93 -5.22 -7.16
N GLY A 50 -12.42 -6.14 -6.33
CA GLY A 50 -12.04 -5.77 -4.98
C GLY A 50 -10.84 -4.83 -4.94
N LEU A 51 -9.86 -4.98 -5.85
CA LEU A 51 -8.77 -4.00 -6.03
C LEU A 51 -9.31 -2.65 -6.52
N ALA A 52 -10.31 -2.64 -7.40
CA ALA A 52 -10.97 -1.41 -7.85
C ALA A 52 -11.66 -0.69 -6.68
N VAL A 53 -12.39 -1.42 -5.83
CA VAL A 53 -13.03 -0.86 -4.63
C VAL A 53 -11.99 -0.29 -3.66
N LEU A 54 -10.96 -1.07 -3.32
CA LEU A 54 -9.88 -0.62 -2.43
C LEU A 54 -9.14 0.59 -3.01
N GLY A 55 -8.82 0.56 -4.31
CA GLY A 55 -8.15 1.65 -5.01
C GLY A 55 -8.97 2.93 -5.08
N VAL A 56 -10.29 2.84 -5.32
CA VAL A 56 -11.18 4.01 -5.30
C VAL A 56 -11.24 4.61 -3.91
N ILE A 57 -11.34 3.79 -2.87
CA ILE A 57 -11.33 4.27 -1.48
C ILE A 57 -9.99 4.95 -1.17
N ALA A 58 -8.87 4.29 -1.46
CA ALA A 58 -7.52 4.82 -1.18
C ALA A 58 -7.25 6.12 -1.95
N LEU A 59 -7.66 6.21 -3.22
CA LEU A 59 -7.59 7.46 -4.00
C LEU A 59 -8.48 8.54 -3.39
N GLY A 60 -9.69 8.18 -2.95
CA GLY A 60 -10.61 9.10 -2.29
C GLY A 60 -10.04 9.69 -1.01
N GLU A 61 -9.42 8.84 -0.18
CA GLU A 61 -8.69 9.27 1.03
C GLU A 61 -7.56 10.23 0.68
N LEU A 62 -6.66 9.83 -0.23
CA LEU A 62 -5.53 10.67 -0.66
C LEU A 62 -5.96 12.02 -1.24
N TYR A 63 -6.95 12.03 -2.14
CA TYR A 63 -7.46 13.25 -2.75
C TYR A 63 -8.21 14.15 -1.75
N GLY A 64 -8.85 13.55 -0.75
CA GLY A 64 -9.43 14.28 0.38
C GLY A 64 -8.37 14.99 1.22
N LEU A 65 -7.23 14.35 1.48
CA LEU A 65 -6.11 15.00 2.18
C LEU A 65 -5.50 16.14 1.36
N MET A 66 -5.51 16.02 0.03
CA MET A 66 -4.99 17.01 -0.91
C MET A 66 -6.05 18.03 -1.37
N GLU A 67 -7.17 18.19 -0.64
CA GLU A 67 -8.29 19.07 -1.04
C GLU A 67 -7.83 20.53 -1.27
N ARG A 68 -6.76 20.99 -0.60
CA ARG A 68 -6.20 22.35 -0.80
C ARG A 68 -5.81 22.64 -2.25
N VAL A 69 -5.34 21.62 -3.00
CA VAL A 69 -5.02 21.75 -4.43
C VAL A 69 -6.17 21.29 -5.33
N ARG A 70 -7.24 20.75 -4.74
CA ARG A 70 -8.47 20.29 -5.39
C ARG A 70 -8.19 19.36 -6.58
N PRO A 71 -7.52 18.22 -6.40
CA PRO A 71 -7.23 17.32 -7.52
C PRO A 71 -8.50 16.98 -8.32
N PRO A 72 -8.45 16.90 -9.68
CA PRO A 72 -9.52 16.33 -10.50
C PRO A 72 -9.76 14.84 -10.17
N ALA A 73 -10.40 14.55 -9.04
CA ALA A 73 -10.57 13.20 -8.51
C ALA A 73 -11.24 12.26 -9.51
N LEU A 74 -12.22 12.76 -10.28
CA LEU A 74 -12.88 12.01 -11.34
C LEU A 74 -11.87 11.48 -12.38
N ALA A 75 -10.86 12.26 -12.76
CA ALA A 75 -9.82 11.80 -13.69
C ALA A 75 -9.03 10.63 -13.07
N GLY A 76 -8.69 10.73 -11.79
CA GLY A 76 -7.99 9.67 -11.06
C GLY A 76 -8.81 8.38 -10.98
N PHE A 77 -10.09 8.47 -10.62
CA PHE A 77 -10.98 7.30 -10.56
C PHE A 77 -11.18 6.66 -11.93
N LEU A 78 -11.46 7.44 -12.97
CA LEU A 78 -11.60 6.93 -14.33
C LEU A 78 -10.32 6.25 -14.81
N THR A 79 -9.16 6.85 -14.51
CA THR A 79 -7.85 6.28 -14.87
C THR A 79 -7.60 4.98 -14.12
N LEU A 80 -7.90 4.91 -12.82
CA LEU A 80 -7.77 3.66 -12.04
C LEU A 80 -8.61 2.55 -12.66
N ILE A 81 -9.90 2.79 -12.91
CA ILE A 81 -10.78 1.78 -13.50
C ILE A 81 -10.28 1.36 -14.88
N ALA A 82 -9.84 2.31 -15.71
CA ALA A 82 -9.28 2.01 -17.02
C ALA A 82 -7.97 1.20 -16.93
N LEU A 83 -7.09 1.51 -15.96
CA LEU A 83 -5.85 0.77 -15.73
C LEU A 83 -6.12 -0.68 -15.33
N LEU A 84 -7.04 -0.91 -14.39
CA LEU A 84 -7.37 -2.26 -13.94
C LEU A 84 -8.10 -3.06 -15.04
N THR A 85 -8.96 -2.41 -15.81
CA THR A 85 -9.61 -3.03 -16.98
C THR A 85 -8.58 -3.40 -18.04
N ALA A 86 -7.64 -2.50 -18.34
CA ALA A 86 -6.57 -2.74 -19.30
C ALA A 86 -5.59 -3.83 -18.83
N ALA A 87 -5.33 -3.92 -17.52
CA ALA A 87 -4.49 -4.95 -16.94
C ALA A 87 -5.15 -6.33 -16.99
N PHE A 88 -6.47 -6.39 -16.80
CA PHE A 88 -7.21 -7.64 -16.72
C PHE A 88 -7.66 -8.19 -18.08
N TYR A 89 -8.15 -7.32 -18.98
CA TYR A 89 -8.66 -7.74 -20.30
C TYR A 89 -7.71 -7.45 -21.46
N GLY A 90 -6.66 -6.66 -21.23
CA GLY A 90 -5.76 -6.18 -22.26
C GLY A 90 -4.34 -6.69 -22.09
N GLU A 91 -3.53 -6.43 -23.10
CA GLU A 91 -2.08 -6.59 -23.07
C GLU A 91 -1.37 -5.45 -22.30
N PRO A 92 -0.11 -5.65 -21.85
CA PRO A 92 0.68 -4.63 -21.15
C PRO A 92 0.76 -3.27 -21.85
N ARG A 93 0.74 -3.24 -23.19
CA ARG A 93 0.72 -2.00 -23.97
C ARG A 93 -0.51 -1.13 -23.68
N HIS A 94 -1.66 -1.71 -23.37
CA HIS A 94 -2.88 -0.95 -23.08
C HIS A 94 -2.79 -0.22 -21.73
N VAL A 95 -2.11 -0.79 -20.74
CA VAL A 95 -1.82 -0.11 -19.48
C VAL A 95 -0.97 1.14 -19.72
N VAL A 96 0.06 1.03 -20.58
CA VAL A 96 0.88 2.18 -20.98
C VAL A 96 0.05 3.22 -21.73
N MET A 97 -0.82 2.80 -22.65
CA MET A 97 -1.73 3.71 -23.37
C MET A 97 -2.67 4.46 -22.42
N VAL A 98 -3.26 3.75 -21.44
CA VAL A 98 -4.11 4.37 -20.41
C VAL A 98 -3.30 5.36 -19.56
N LEU A 99 -2.07 5.02 -19.17
CA LEU A 99 -1.21 5.92 -18.40
C LEU A 99 -0.85 7.19 -19.19
N VAL A 100 -0.53 7.05 -20.47
CA VAL A 100 -0.29 8.19 -21.37
C VAL A 100 -1.57 9.03 -21.54
N ALA A 101 -2.74 8.40 -21.66
CA ALA A 101 -4.03 9.06 -21.76
C ALA A 101 -4.49 9.72 -20.44
N ALA A 102 -3.99 9.26 -19.29
CA ALA A 102 -4.33 9.81 -17.98
C ALA A 102 -3.99 11.31 -17.88
N PHE A 103 -2.86 11.73 -18.46
CA PHE A 103 -2.44 13.13 -18.45
C PHE A 103 -3.40 14.06 -19.22
N PRO A 104 -3.70 13.85 -20.52
CA PRO A 104 -4.65 14.69 -21.24
C PRO A 104 -6.07 14.61 -20.64
N VAL A 105 -6.54 13.45 -20.16
CA VAL A 105 -7.83 13.35 -19.47
C VAL A 105 -7.86 14.21 -18.20
N THR A 106 -6.80 14.15 -17.39
CA THR A 106 -6.67 14.98 -16.18
C THR A 106 -6.62 16.46 -16.54
N PHE A 107 -5.90 16.84 -17.59
CA PHE A 107 -5.86 18.21 -18.08
C PHE A 107 -7.23 18.71 -18.55
N LEU A 108 -7.97 17.92 -19.34
CA LEU A 108 -9.30 18.28 -19.83
C LEU A 108 -10.30 18.46 -18.69
N LEU A 109 -10.32 17.54 -17.73
CA LEU A 109 -11.16 17.68 -16.54
C LEU A 109 -10.71 18.83 -15.63
N ALA A 110 -9.41 19.13 -15.58
CA ALA A 110 -8.91 20.31 -14.89
C ALA A 110 -9.33 21.62 -15.56
N LEU A 111 -9.36 21.66 -16.90
CA LEU A 111 -9.75 22.81 -17.72
C LEU A 111 -11.24 23.15 -17.58
N ALA A 112 -12.07 22.11 -17.44
CA ALA A 112 -13.51 22.22 -17.22
C ALA A 112 -13.90 22.79 -15.84
N ARG A 113 -12.94 22.98 -14.93
CA ARG A 113 -13.23 23.49 -13.58
C ARG A 113 -13.50 25.00 -13.59
N PRO A 114 -14.51 25.47 -12.82
CA PRO A 114 -14.84 26.89 -12.71
C PRO A 114 -13.71 27.77 -12.12
N ARG A 115 -12.84 27.19 -11.29
CA ARG A 115 -11.72 27.89 -10.66
C ARG A 115 -10.40 27.25 -11.07
N ARG A 116 -9.50 28.04 -11.64
CA ARG A 116 -8.20 27.60 -12.18
C ARG A 116 -7.01 27.94 -11.27
N ALA A 117 -7.22 27.98 -9.95
CA ALA A 117 -6.11 28.11 -9.00
C ALA A 117 -5.38 26.77 -8.85
N ASN A 118 -4.06 26.80 -8.72
CA ASN A 118 -3.21 25.64 -8.44
C ASN A 118 -3.35 24.48 -9.46
N VAL A 119 -3.67 24.77 -10.73
CA VAL A 119 -3.95 23.72 -11.74
C VAL A 119 -2.79 22.76 -11.91
N SER A 120 -1.55 23.25 -11.92
CA SER A 120 -0.34 22.41 -11.99
C SER A 120 -0.29 21.41 -10.82
N TRP A 121 -0.45 21.90 -9.59
CA TRP A 121 -0.49 21.06 -8.39
C TRP A 121 -1.67 20.10 -8.37
N ALA A 122 -2.83 20.52 -8.89
CA ALA A 122 -4.02 19.68 -8.96
C ALA A 122 -3.82 18.49 -9.91
N ILE A 123 -3.24 18.75 -11.10
CA ILE A 123 -2.89 17.70 -12.07
C ILE A 123 -1.82 16.77 -11.48
N ALA A 124 -0.78 17.34 -10.87
CA ALA A 124 0.29 16.58 -10.22
C ALA A 124 -0.26 15.67 -9.10
N ALA A 125 -1.15 16.16 -8.25
CA ALA A 125 -1.78 15.38 -7.18
C ALA A 125 -2.62 14.21 -7.73
N THR A 126 -3.38 14.43 -8.81
CA THR A 126 -4.13 13.34 -9.47
C THR A 126 -3.18 12.28 -10.03
N MET A 127 -2.15 12.70 -10.77
CA MET A 127 -1.16 11.77 -11.33
C MET A 127 -0.36 11.06 -10.25
N PHE A 128 -0.05 11.74 -9.16
CA PHE A 128 0.60 11.14 -8.00
C PHE A 128 -0.24 9.99 -7.42
N GLY A 129 -1.55 10.19 -7.23
CA GLY A 129 -2.43 9.11 -6.78
C GLY A 129 -2.52 7.94 -7.78
N VAL A 130 -2.60 8.24 -9.07
CA VAL A 130 -2.61 7.20 -10.13
C VAL A 130 -1.32 6.37 -10.12
N LEU A 131 -0.17 7.02 -9.99
CA LEU A 131 1.13 6.35 -9.99
C LEU A 131 1.37 5.56 -8.69
N TRP A 132 1.01 6.14 -7.55
CA TRP A 132 1.28 5.53 -6.25
C TRP A 132 0.29 4.42 -5.90
N ILE A 133 -0.99 4.57 -6.25
CA ILE A 133 -2.03 3.59 -5.89
C ILE A 133 -2.40 2.75 -7.11
N GLY A 134 -2.64 3.37 -8.27
CA GLY A 134 -3.13 2.68 -9.46
C GLY A 134 -2.13 1.69 -10.06
N LEU A 135 -0.86 2.09 -10.22
CA LEU A 135 0.14 1.19 -10.81
C LEU A 135 0.41 -0.05 -9.96
N PRO A 136 0.60 0.03 -8.63
CA PRO A 136 0.71 -1.18 -7.83
C PRO A 136 -0.51 -2.10 -7.89
N MET A 137 -1.73 -1.55 -7.99
CA MET A 137 -2.94 -2.35 -8.15
C MET A 137 -2.95 -3.11 -9.48
N VAL A 138 -2.40 -2.52 -10.55
CA VAL A 138 -2.15 -3.24 -11.81
C VAL A 138 -1.16 -4.38 -11.61
N HIS A 139 -0.05 -4.15 -10.90
CA HIS A 139 0.95 -5.18 -10.63
C HIS A 139 0.40 -6.29 -9.72
N ALA A 140 -0.59 -6.01 -8.86
CA ALA A 140 -1.28 -7.04 -8.09
C ALA A 140 -2.04 -8.02 -8.99
N ILE A 141 -2.71 -7.51 -10.03
CA ILE A 141 -3.40 -8.33 -11.05
C ILE A 141 -2.36 -9.16 -11.82
N TRP A 142 -1.32 -8.51 -12.34
CA TRP A 142 -0.30 -9.21 -13.10
C TRP A 142 0.46 -10.26 -12.29
N LEU A 143 0.88 -9.93 -11.05
CA LEU A 143 1.52 -10.90 -10.14
C LEU A 143 0.63 -12.10 -9.89
N ARG A 144 -0.67 -11.87 -9.69
CA ARG A 144 -1.64 -12.93 -9.49
C ARG A 144 -1.74 -13.85 -10.71
N ASP A 145 -1.83 -13.25 -11.89
CA ASP A 145 -2.14 -13.96 -13.13
C ASP A 145 -0.87 -14.52 -13.79
N LEU A 146 0.30 -14.40 -13.14
CA LEU A 146 1.51 -15.13 -13.53
C LEU A 146 1.21 -16.63 -13.57
N ALA A 147 1.55 -17.23 -14.71
CA ALA A 147 1.44 -18.65 -14.95
C ALA A 147 2.79 -19.17 -15.42
N ILE A 148 3.18 -20.34 -14.91
CA ILE A 148 4.37 -21.05 -15.39
C ILE A 148 3.86 -22.23 -16.20
N GLU A 149 4.42 -22.40 -17.39
CA GLU A 149 4.29 -23.65 -18.12
C GLU A 149 5.24 -24.68 -17.49
N GLN A 150 4.66 -25.70 -16.87
CA GLN A 150 5.42 -26.83 -16.33
C GLN A 150 4.85 -28.11 -16.93
N ASP A 151 5.70 -28.90 -17.59
CA ASP A 151 5.33 -30.18 -18.22
C ASP A 151 4.16 -30.11 -19.23
N GLY A 152 3.96 -28.94 -19.87
CA GLY A 152 2.93 -28.72 -20.89
C GLY A 152 1.57 -28.26 -20.33
N ASP A 153 1.43 -28.19 -19.00
CA ASP A 153 0.27 -27.60 -18.33
C ASP A 153 0.63 -26.22 -17.76
N ALA A 154 -0.25 -25.25 -17.96
CA ALA A 154 -0.11 -23.94 -17.34
C ALA A 154 -0.58 -24.01 -15.88
N ILE A 155 0.34 -23.91 -14.94
CA ILE A 155 0.03 -23.84 -13.52
C ILE A 155 -0.09 -22.36 -13.15
N THR A 156 -1.24 -21.94 -12.63
CA THR A 156 -1.41 -20.59 -12.09
C THR A 156 -0.67 -20.48 -10.76
N THR A 157 0.58 -20.02 -10.82
CA THR A 157 1.50 -19.89 -9.69
C THR A 157 1.40 -18.54 -8.99
N GLY A 158 0.96 -17.51 -9.71
CA GLY A 158 0.88 -16.14 -9.23
C GLY A 158 -0.02 -15.94 -8.00
N MET A 159 -1.02 -16.80 -7.80
CA MET A 159 -1.80 -16.81 -6.55
C MET A 159 -0.90 -17.06 -5.33
N GLY A 160 0.01 -18.03 -5.42
CA GLY A 160 0.97 -18.35 -4.35
C GLY A 160 1.87 -17.16 -4.05
N LEU A 161 2.44 -16.55 -5.08
CA LEU A 161 3.30 -15.37 -4.95
C LEU A 161 2.59 -14.19 -4.26
N VAL A 162 1.31 -13.94 -4.57
CA VAL A 162 0.54 -12.89 -3.88
C VAL A 162 0.44 -13.20 -2.38
N PHE A 163 0.15 -14.44 -2.00
CA PHE A 163 0.12 -14.82 -0.58
C PHE A 163 1.49 -14.69 0.07
N ASP A 164 2.55 -15.15 -0.59
CA ASP A 164 3.91 -15.09 -0.05
C ASP A 164 4.36 -13.65 0.17
N VAL A 165 4.06 -12.74 -0.77
CA VAL A 165 4.32 -11.29 -0.63
C VAL A 165 3.56 -10.71 0.57
N LEU A 166 2.28 -11.02 0.72
CA LEU A 166 1.47 -10.53 1.84
C LEU A 166 1.95 -11.08 3.18
N ILE A 167 2.28 -12.37 3.24
CA ILE A 167 2.83 -13.05 4.43
C ILE A 167 4.16 -12.40 4.81
N ALA A 168 5.07 -12.23 3.86
CA ALA A 168 6.37 -11.61 4.09
C ALA A 168 6.24 -10.16 4.60
N THR A 169 5.32 -9.40 4.02
CA THR A 169 5.03 -8.01 4.43
C THR A 169 4.52 -7.97 5.87
N PHE A 170 3.46 -8.70 6.20
CA PHE A 170 2.83 -8.63 7.53
C PHE A 170 3.65 -9.29 8.64
N ILE A 171 4.31 -10.42 8.36
CA ILE A 171 5.21 -11.06 9.32
C ILE A 171 6.46 -10.21 9.49
N GLY A 172 6.99 -9.63 8.40
CA GLY A 172 8.10 -8.67 8.44
C GLY A 172 7.82 -7.49 9.38
N ASP A 173 6.65 -6.85 9.26
CA ASP A 173 6.24 -5.75 10.15
C ASP A 173 6.12 -6.20 11.61
N THR A 174 5.61 -7.41 11.83
CA THR A 174 5.49 -8.00 13.16
C THR A 174 6.86 -8.21 13.79
N PHE A 175 7.81 -8.78 13.06
CA PHE A 175 9.20 -8.94 13.51
C PHE A 175 9.88 -7.59 13.72
N ALA A 176 9.68 -6.63 12.82
CA ALA A 176 10.23 -5.28 12.96
C ALA A 176 9.74 -4.60 14.24
N TYR A 177 8.46 -4.75 14.55
CA TYR A 177 7.86 -4.23 15.78
C TYR A 177 8.44 -4.90 17.03
N PHE A 178 8.52 -6.22 17.09
CA PHE A 178 9.02 -6.92 18.27
C PHE A 178 10.52 -6.71 18.50
N VAL A 179 11.33 -6.82 17.44
CA VAL A 179 12.78 -6.58 17.53
C VAL A 179 13.06 -5.11 17.83
N GLY A 180 12.36 -4.19 17.16
CA GLY A 180 12.48 -2.76 17.42
C GLY A 180 12.09 -2.37 18.83
N ARG A 181 11.04 -2.99 19.40
CA ARG A 181 10.62 -2.74 20.79
C ARG A 181 11.56 -3.34 21.83
N GLY A 182 12.10 -4.54 21.58
CA GLY A 182 12.96 -5.25 22.52
C GLY A 182 14.41 -4.75 22.50
N TYR A 183 14.94 -4.48 21.32
CA TYR A 183 16.37 -4.23 21.09
C TYR A 183 16.66 -2.90 20.39
N GLY A 184 15.63 -2.13 20.01
CA GLY A 184 15.80 -0.88 19.26
C GLY A 184 16.54 0.18 20.06
N ARG A 185 17.65 0.66 19.49
CA ARG A 185 18.48 1.72 20.08
C ARG A 185 18.79 2.82 19.08
N SER A 186 18.73 2.51 17.78
CA SER A 186 19.21 3.39 16.73
C SER A 186 18.05 3.82 15.82
N PRO A 187 17.44 5.01 16.02
CA PRO A 187 16.37 5.49 15.14
C PRO A 187 16.85 5.64 13.70
N PHE A 188 16.07 5.13 12.74
CA PHE A 188 16.43 5.16 11.32
C PHE A 188 15.95 6.43 10.61
N ALA A 189 14.72 6.89 10.92
CA ALA A 189 14.10 8.03 10.25
C ALA A 189 13.37 8.94 11.26
N PRO A 190 14.10 9.57 12.21
CA PRO A 190 13.49 10.22 13.38
C PRO A 190 12.52 11.36 13.06
N LEU A 191 12.71 12.06 11.94
CA LEU A 191 11.84 13.16 11.50
C LEU A 191 10.52 12.67 10.85
N ILE A 192 10.51 11.45 10.30
CA ILE A 192 9.39 10.90 9.54
C ILE A 192 8.62 9.88 10.40
N SER A 193 9.36 8.95 11.00
CA SER A 193 8.86 7.88 11.86
C SER A 193 9.79 7.68 13.08
N PRO A 194 9.53 8.37 14.20
CA PRO A 194 10.43 8.36 15.37
C PRO A 194 10.54 7.00 16.06
N ASN A 195 9.58 6.09 15.83
CA ASN A 195 9.54 4.77 16.46
C ASN A 195 10.24 3.68 15.64
N LYS A 196 10.68 3.97 14.41
CA LYS A 196 11.40 2.99 13.57
C LYS A 196 12.89 2.99 13.89
N THR A 197 13.42 1.80 14.20
CA THR A 197 14.83 1.59 14.54
C THR A 197 15.54 0.71 13.50
N LEU A 198 16.86 0.86 13.38
CA LEU A 198 17.69 0.02 12.51
C LEU A 198 17.63 -1.45 12.93
N GLU A 199 17.62 -1.72 14.24
CA GLU A 199 17.52 -3.10 14.75
C GLU A 199 16.17 -3.72 14.38
N GLY A 200 15.08 -2.94 14.47
CA GLY A 200 13.77 -3.36 13.99
C GLY A 200 13.76 -3.59 12.49
N LEU A 201 14.39 -2.73 11.69
CA LEU A 201 14.52 -2.91 10.25
C LEU A 201 15.20 -4.24 9.91
N VAL A 202 16.35 -4.54 10.53
CA VAL A 202 17.05 -5.81 10.31
C VAL A 202 16.19 -7.00 10.73
N GLY A 203 15.52 -6.91 11.88
CA GLY A 203 14.60 -7.95 12.35
C GLY A 203 13.45 -8.20 11.38
N GLY A 204 12.86 -7.14 10.83
CA GLY A 204 11.78 -7.22 9.84
C GLY A 204 12.23 -7.81 8.51
N VAL A 205 13.41 -7.40 8.02
CA VAL A 205 13.98 -7.97 6.78
C VAL A 205 14.23 -9.46 6.94
N VAL A 206 14.88 -9.88 8.03
CA VAL A 206 15.14 -11.30 8.30
C VAL A 206 13.83 -12.07 8.48
N GLY A 207 12.91 -11.56 9.30
CA GLY A 207 11.62 -12.21 9.55
C GLY A 207 10.75 -12.35 8.31
N GLY A 208 10.63 -11.27 7.51
CA GLY A 208 9.87 -11.27 6.27
C GLY A 208 10.49 -12.17 5.20
N THR A 209 11.82 -12.16 5.05
CA THR A 209 12.54 -13.06 4.12
C THR A 209 12.30 -14.52 4.47
N LEU A 210 12.47 -14.89 5.74
CA LEU A 210 12.25 -16.27 6.19
C LEU A 210 10.78 -16.67 6.10
N ALA A 211 9.85 -15.75 6.33
CA ALA A 211 8.42 -15.99 6.17
C ALA A 211 8.05 -16.31 4.72
N PHE A 212 8.53 -15.50 3.76
CA PHE A 212 8.37 -15.78 2.33
C PHE A 212 8.97 -17.14 1.97
N TRP A 213 10.22 -17.37 2.37
CA TRP A 213 10.93 -18.60 2.07
C TRP A 213 10.17 -19.83 2.57
N CYS A 214 9.74 -19.82 3.84
CA CYS A 214 8.95 -20.90 4.42
C CYS A 214 7.60 -21.11 3.71
N ALA A 215 6.93 -20.04 3.25
CA ALA A 215 5.68 -20.14 2.51
C ALA A 215 5.91 -20.73 1.10
N GLY A 216 7.00 -20.33 0.45
CA GLY A 216 7.43 -20.85 -0.85
C GLY A 216 7.84 -22.33 -0.83
N LEU A 217 8.31 -22.87 0.31
CA LEU A 217 8.66 -24.30 0.41
C LEU A 217 7.47 -25.25 0.22
N TYR A 218 6.23 -24.76 0.30
CA TYR A 218 5.02 -25.54 0.01
C TYR A 218 4.65 -25.53 -1.48
N GLN A 219 5.45 -24.89 -2.33
CA GLN A 219 5.19 -24.71 -3.75
C GLN A 219 6.26 -25.44 -4.57
N ASP A 220 5.90 -26.55 -5.21
CA ASP A 220 6.86 -27.40 -5.93
C ASP A 220 7.54 -26.71 -7.13
N TRP A 221 6.93 -25.64 -7.65
CA TRP A 221 7.41 -24.87 -8.79
C TRP A 221 8.37 -23.73 -8.39
N LEU A 222 8.40 -23.32 -7.12
CA LEU A 222 9.24 -22.22 -6.64
C LEU A 222 10.50 -22.79 -5.98
N THR A 223 11.68 -22.49 -6.54
CA THR A 223 12.91 -23.00 -5.92
C THR A 223 13.15 -22.31 -4.58
N GLY A 224 13.71 -23.04 -3.61
CA GLY A 224 14.02 -22.46 -2.31
C GLY A 224 14.98 -21.27 -2.38
N TRP A 225 15.84 -21.21 -3.41
CA TRP A 225 16.73 -20.07 -3.63
C TRP A 225 15.99 -18.84 -4.16
N ASP A 226 15.11 -19.05 -5.13
CA ASP A 226 14.30 -17.96 -5.70
C ASP A 226 13.31 -17.42 -4.66
N ALA A 227 12.70 -18.30 -3.85
CA ALA A 227 11.87 -17.88 -2.72
C ALA A 227 12.64 -17.01 -1.73
N LEU A 228 13.89 -17.37 -1.41
CA LEU A 228 14.73 -16.59 -0.49
C LEU A 228 15.10 -15.22 -1.09
N LEU A 229 15.41 -15.17 -2.38
CA LEU A 229 15.76 -13.93 -3.08
C LEU A 229 14.55 -13.00 -3.22
N ILE A 230 13.41 -13.50 -3.69
CA ILE A 230 12.16 -12.70 -3.80
C ILE A 230 11.74 -12.22 -2.42
N GLY A 231 11.76 -13.11 -1.41
CA GLY A 231 11.46 -12.78 -0.02
C GLY A 231 12.32 -11.67 0.53
N PHE A 232 13.62 -11.69 0.25
CA PHE A 232 14.56 -10.64 0.65
C PHE A 232 14.23 -9.29 0.00
N LEU A 233 13.97 -9.28 -1.32
CA LEU A 233 13.63 -8.07 -2.06
C LEU A 233 12.29 -7.47 -1.59
N VAL A 234 11.30 -8.31 -1.29
CA VAL A 234 10.03 -7.89 -0.71
C VAL A 234 10.26 -7.29 0.68
N ALA A 235 10.97 -8.00 1.56
CA ALA A 235 11.15 -7.59 2.95
C ALA A 235 11.99 -6.32 3.12
N ILE A 236 12.97 -6.06 2.24
CA ILE A 236 13.74 -4.79 2.25
C ILE A 236 12.93 -3.61 1.69
N THR A 237 11.93 -3.87 0.84
CA THR A 237 11.12 -2.83 0.22
C THR A 237 9.91 -2.44 1.08
N ALA A 238 9.35 -3.37 1.87
CA ALA A 238 8.19 -3.08 2.72
C ALA A 238 8.36 -1.81 3.59
N PRO A 239 9.51 -1.61 4.30
CA PRO A 239 9.73 -0.41 5.11
C PRO A 239 9.80 0.89 4.29
N LEU A 240 10.15 0.82 3.01
CA LEU A 240 10.18 1.98 2.11
C LEU A 240 8.76 2.49 1.82
N GLY A 241 7.79 1.60 1.65
CA GLY A 241 6.39 1.95 1.44
C GLY A 241 5.81 2.73 2.64
N ASP A 242 6.01 2.21 3.85
CA ASP A 242 5.60 2.89 5.08
C ASP A 242 6.25 4.27 5.26
N LEU A 243 7.54 4.37 4.92
CA LEU A 243 8.29 5.62 5.04
C LEU A 243 7.82 6.64 4.02
N PHE A 244 7.53 6.19 2.80
CA PHE A 244 6.94 7.01 1.75
C PHE A 244 5.59 7.56 2.21
N GLU A 245 4.69 6.70 2.68
CA GLU A 245 3.38 7.14 3.17
C GLU A 245 3.52 8.07 4.39
N SER A 246 4.38 7.73 5.33
CA SER A 246 4.66 8.57 6.50
C SER A 246 5.18 9.95 6.08
N LEU A 247 6.06 10.04 5.08
CA LEU A 247 6.58 11.31 4.56
C LEU A 247 5.45 12.19 4.00
N ILE A 248 4.57 11.61 3.19
CA ILE A 248 3.40 12.31 2.63
C ILE A 248 2.47 12.80 3.76
N LYS A 249 2.22 11.97 4.78
CA LYS A 249 1.41 12.37 5.93
C LYS A 249 2.01 13.56 6.69
N ARG A 250 3.34 13.60 6.85
CA ARG A 250 4.03 14.74 7.49
C ARG A 250 3.95 16.01 6.67
N ASP A 251 4.12 15.92 5.35
CA ASP A 251 3.98 17.05 4.43
C ASP A 251 2.55 17.64 4.49
N LEU A 252 1.55 16.76 4.50
CA LEU A 252 0.13 17.14 4.62
C LEU A 252 -0.30 17.48 6.06
N GLN A 253 0.61 17.41 7.04
CA GLN A 253 0.36 17.68 8.46
C GLN A 253 -0.76 16.85 9.08
N VAL A 254 -0.94 15.62 8.59
CA VAL A 254 -1.92 14.65 9.10
C VAL A 254 -1.22 13.45 9.74
N LYS A 255 -1.96 12.70 10.56
CA LYS A 255 -1.44 11.48 11.18
C LYS A 255 -1.89 10.20 10.47
N ASP A 256 -3.13 10.19 9.99
CA ASP A 256 -3.79 9.04 9.37
C ASP A 256 -4.41 9.51 8.05
N THR A 257 -4.44 8.66 7.02
CA THR A 257 -4.91 9.04 5.68
C THR A 257 -6.43 9.10 5.57
N GLY A 258 -7.13 8.36 6.42
CA GLY A 258 -8.59 8.27 6.40
C GLY A 258 -9.16 7.83 7.74
N ARG A 259 -10.47 7.55 7.73
CA ARG A 259 -11.22 7.06 8.91
C ARG A 259 -12.09 5.86 8.59
N LEU A 260 -11.93 5.22 7.42
CA LEU A 260 -12.81 4.13 7.03
C LEU A 260 -12.73 2.96 8.03
N PHE A 261 -11.55 2.71 8.59
CA PHE A 261 -11.37 1.75 9.68
C PHE A 261 -11.46 2.38 11.08
N GLY A 262 -12.20 3.49 11.22
CA GLY A 262 -12.46 4.15 12.50
C GLY A 262 -11.19 4.74 13.13
N ALA A 263 -10.80 4.21 14.29
CA ALA A 263 -9.59 4.64 15.00
C ALA A 263 -8.27 4.12 14.36
N HIS A 264 -8.37 3.37 13.25
CA HIS A 264 -7.26 2.56 12.72
C HIS A 264 -6.67 3.11 11.42
N GLY A 265 -7.09 4.32 11.04
CA GLY A 265 -6.67 4.98 9.81
C GLY A 265 -7.54 4.62 8.60
N GLY A 266 -7.00 4.95 7.44
CA GLY A 266 -7.59 4.69 6.13
C GLY A 266 -7.24 3.33 5.56
N VAL A 267 -7.79 3.04 4.39
CA VAL A 267 -7.35 1.91 3.55
C VAL A 267 -5.91 2.13 3.09
N LEU A 268 -5.55 3.37 2.79
CA LEU A 268 -4.19 3.68 2.35
C LEU A 268 -3.14 3.41 3.45
N ASP A 269 -3.47 3.64 4.73
CA ASP A 269 -2.60 3.29 5.88
C ASP A 269 -2.41 1.77 6.07
N ARG A 270 -3.13 0.92 5.32
CA ARG A 270 -3.03 -0.55 5.38
C ARG A 270 -2.38 -1.16 4.15
N LEU A 271 -2.29 -0.38 3.08
CA LEU A 271 -1.75 -0.82 1.81
C LEU A 271 -0.39 -0.19 1.52
N ASP A 272 0.08 0.77 2.31
CA ASP A 272 1.35 1.49 2.13
C ASP A 272 2.54 0.57 1.82
N ALA A 273 2.84 -0.41 2.68
CA ALA A 273 3.87 -1.42 2.41
C ALA A 273 3.51 -2.29 1.20
N VAL A 274 2.27 -2.76 1.14
CA VAL A 274 1.77 -3.72 0.13
C VAL A 274 1.90 -3.18 -1.29
N LEU A 275 1.60 -1.89 -1.50
CA LEU A 275 1.72 -1.21 -2.79
C LEU A 275 3.15 -1.28 -3.33
N PHE A 276 4.16 -1.23 -2.46
CA PHE A 276 5.55 -1.35 -2.87
C PHE A 276 5.98 -2.81 -3.01
N THR A 277 5.61 -3.67 -2.08
CA THR A 277 6.03 -5.07 -2.08
C THR A 277 5.44 -5.88 -3.22
N ILE A 278 4.20 -5.59 -3.64
CA ILE A 278 3.58 -6.21 -4.82
C ILE A 278 4.34 -5.89 -6.10
N VAL A 279 4.75 -4.64 -6.30
CA VAL A 279 5.49 -4.23 -7.50
C VAL A 279 6.85 -4.93 -7.54
N VAL A 280 7.56 -4.95 -6.41
CA VAL A 280 8.86 -5.64 -6.33
C VAL A 280 8.70 -7.15 -6.46
N GLY A 281 7.69 -7.74 -5.84
CA GLY A 281 7.38 -9.16 -5.97
C GLY A 281 7.13 -9.56 -7.42
N TYR A 282 6.35 -8.77 -8.16
CA TYR A 282 6.13 -8.97 -9.59
C TYR A 282 7.42 -8.96 -10.40
N TYR A 283 8.21 -7.88 -10.32
CA TYR A 283 9.43 -7.79 -11.12
C TYR A 283 10.50 -8.80 -10.71
N ALA A 284 10.58 -9.14 -9.42
CA ALA A 284 11.49 -10.18 -8.94
C ALA A 284 11.09 -11.55 -9.49
N ALA A 285 9.81 -11.90 -9.45
CA ALA A 285 9.28 -13.14 -10.02
C ALA A 285 9.55 -13.22 -11.53
N VAL A 286 9.12 -12.22 -12.30
CA VAL A 286 9.34 -12.18 -13.75
C VAL A 286 10.83 -12.21 -14.09
N GLY A 287 11.67 -11.47 -13.36
CA GLY A 287 13.12 -11.44 -13.57
C GLY A 287 13.81 -12.79 -13.31
N LEU A 288 13.19 -13.66 -12.51
CA LEU A 288 13.66 -15.03 -12.23
C LEU A 288 13.00 -16.09 -13.12
N GLY A 289 12.18 -15.68 -14.10
CA GLY A 289 11.54 -16.59 -15.06
C GLY A 289 10.17 -17.11 -14.64
N TYR A 290 9.54 -16.50 -13.64
CA TYR A 290 8.20 -16.85 -13.16
C TYR A 290 7.10 -16.04 -13.89
N GLY A 291 7.05 -16.07 -15.23
CA GLY A 291 6.03 -15.35 -16.01
C GLY A 291 6.16 -15.44 -17.51
#